data_AF-A0A3S4XSA2-F1
#
_entry.id   AF-A0A3S4XSA2-F1
#
_cell.length_a   1.000
_cell.length_b   1.000
_cell.length_c   1.000
_cell.angle_alpha   90.00
_cell.angle_beta   90.00
_cell.angle_gamma   90.00
#
_symmetry.space_group_name_H-M   'P 1'
#
loop_
_entity.id
_entity.type
_entity.pdbx_description
1 polymer ?
#
loop_
_entity_poly.entity_id
_entity_poly.type
_entity_poly.pdbx_seq_one_letter_code
_entity_poly.pdbx_strand_id
1 'polypeptide(L)'
;MITSDDFINVTEGKETITLKGSTKNVEDGETVNVVVGTETFAARITDGRFSVEASGQILAQNRRVSATLATGKAETSREYEVDPNLSVAIDITQIGQSFSTDLAKTSRISGAVEFDGIYALGQNSRMIRAVNMVIGDKTYTAGFDGKAKSFYVDIPNIELAELNGQTVQINFLNRKTQEELPYTTISENDPINLFEVVYDLTQMLMVAIQ
;
A
#
# COMPACT_ATOMS: atom_id res chain seq x y z
N MET A 1 8.03 6.43 42.11
CA MET A 1 7.10 6.87 41.06
C MET A 1 7.76 6.56 39.73
N ILE A 2 7.05 5.86 38.85
CA ILE A 2 7.56 5.43 37.55
C ILE A 2 7.01 6.38 36.49
N THR A 3 5.69 6.47 36.40
CA THR A 3 4.91 7.53 35.71
C THR A 3 3.85 8.06 36.67
N SER A 4 2.96 8.96 36.23
CA SER A 4 1.85 9.45 37.07
C SER A 4 0.80 8.39 37.38
N ASP A 5 0.70 7.36 36.55
CA ASP A 5 -0.31 6.29 36.58
C ASP A 5 0.30 4.89 36.75
N ASP A 6 1.63 4.78 36.84
CA ASP A 6 2.38 3.51 36.84
C ASP A 6 1.97 2.60 35.65
N PHE A 7 1.65 3.19 34.49
CA PHE A 7 1.34 2.53 33.24
C PHE A 7 2.24 3.09 32.12
N ILE A 8 2.91 2.23 31.35
CA ILE A 8 3.77 2.66 30.23
C ILE A 8 2.98 2.56 28.91
N ASN A 9 2.68 3.72 28.32
CA ASN A 9 1.99 3.82 27.03
C ASN A 9 2.96 3.95 25.83
N VAL A 10 2.41 3.90 24.60
CA VAL A 10 3.17 3.93 23.32
C VAL A 10 4.10 5.14 23.19
N THR A 11 3.70 6.29 23.72
CA THR A 11 4.52 7.51 23.69
C THR A 11 5.65 7.40 24.70
N GLU A 12 5.33 7.06 25.95
CA GLU A 12 6.32 6.91 27.03
C GLU A 12 7.35 5.83 26.72
N GLY A 13 6.94 4.73 26.08
CA GLY A 13 7.83 3.67 25.62
C GLY A 13 8.89 4.10 24.60
N LYS A 14 8.73 5.28 23.98
CA LYS A 14 9.66 5.87 22.99
C LYS A 14 10.48 7.04 23.56
N GLU A 15 10.26 7.41 24.81
CA GLU A 15 10.89 8.57 25.46
C GLU A 15 11.83 8.13 26.58
N THR A 16 12.56 9.10 27.16
CA THR A 16 13.30 8.89 28.41
C THR A 16 12.40 9.25 29.58
N ILE A 17 12.26 8.34 30.55
CA ILE A 17 11.39 8.49 31.71
C ILE A 17 12.23 8.75 32.97
N THR A 18 11.91 9.81 33.70
CA THR A 18 12.53 10.11 35.00
C THR A 18 11.85 9.33 36.12
N LEU A 19 12.52 8.31 36.63
CA LEU A 19 12.10 7.58 37.82
C LEU A 19 12.47 8.37 39.07
N LYS A 20 11.53 8.50 40.02
CA LYS A 20 11.74 9.29 41.26
C LYS A 20 11.44 8.46 42.50
N GLY A 21 12.26 8.63 43.53
CA GLY A 21 12.08 8.01 44.84
C GLY A 21 12.49 8.91 45.99
N SER A 22 12.11 8.51 47.20
CA SER A 22 12.46 9.20 48.45
C SER A 22 12.88 8.21 49.52
N THR A 23 13.67 8.70 50.46
CA THR A 23 14.21 7.94 51.60
C THR A 23 13.85 8.63 52.91
N LYS A 24 13.86 7.87 54.00
CA LYS A 24 13.76 8.39 55.36
C LYS A 24 14.93 7.86 56.16
N ASN A 25 15.55 8.71 56.98
CA ASN A 25 16.70 8.35 57.83
C ASN A 25 17.91 7.82 57.05
N VAL A 26 18.12 8.33 55.83
CA VAL A 26 19.32 8.08 55.03
C VAL A 26 20.00 9.42 54.82
N GLU A 27 21.31 9.46 55.03
CA GLU A 27 22.10 10.69 54.88
C GLU A 27 22.21 11.08 53.40
N ASP A 28 22.19 12.38 53.15
CA ASP A 28 22.47 12.91 51.82
C ASP A 28 23.87 12.51 51.35
N GLY A 29 24.02 12.33 50.05
CA GLY A 29 25.23 11.81 49.44
C GLY A 29 25.30 10.29 49.44
N GLU A 30 24.41 9.53 50.08
CA GLU A 30 24.34 8.07 49.89
C GLU A 30 23.94 7.68 48.46
N THR A 31 24.34 6.49 48.01
CA THR A 31 24.06 6.01 46.64
C THR A 31 22.90 5.01 46.64
N VAL A 32 21.95 5.20 45.73
CA VAL A 32 20.84 4.26 45.44
C VAL A 32 21.08 3.65 44.07
N ASN A 33 21.02 2.32 44.00
CA ASN A 33 21.02 1.54 42.77
C ASN A 33 19.57 1.21 42.41
N VAL A 34 19.07 1.80 41.32
CA VAL A 34 17.75 1.53 40.75
C VAL A 34 17.91 0.51 39.63
N VAL A 35 17.16 -0.59 39.68
CA VAL A 35 17.25 -1.68 38.70
C VAL A 35 15.94 -1.85 37.96
N VAL A 36 16.02 -1.91 36.63
CA VAL A 36 14.91 -2.23 35.72
C VAL A 36 15.38 -3.33 34.77
N GLY A 37 14.80 -4.53 34.88
CA GLY A 37 15.31 -5.70 34.16
C GLY A 37 16.76 -6.00 34.55
N THR A 38 17.66 -5.96 33.56
CA THR A 38 19.11 -6.17 33.76
C THR A 38 19.90 -4.87 33.92
N GLU A 39 19.28 -3.70 33.72
CA GLU A 39 19.97 -2.42 33.79
C GLU A 39 19.95 -1.83 35.20
N THR A 40 21.06 -1.20 35.59
CA THR A 40 21.24 -0.58 36.92
C THR A 40 21.65 0.87 36.76
N PHE A 41 20.89 1.76 37.39
CA PHE A 41 21.10 3.20 37.39
C PHE A 41 21.48 3.66 38.80
N ALA A 42 22.58 4.40 38.94
CA ALA A 42 23.02 4.92 40.23
C ALA A 42 22.61 6.40 40.38
N ALA A 43 22.03 6.75 41.53
CA ALA A 43 21.73 8.13 41.90
C ALA A 43 22.21 8.43 43.33
N ARG A 44 22.62 9.69 43.56
CA ARG A 44 22.90 10.20 44.91
C ARG A 44 21.61 10.71 45.54
N ILE A 45 21.49 10.51 46.85
CA ILE A 45 20.41 11.08 47.65
C ILE A 45 20.73 12.55 47.93
N THR A 46 19.77 13.43 47.66
CA THR A 46 19.82 14.86 47.99
C THR A 46 18.46 15.25 48.56
N ASP A 47 18.44 15.87 49.74
CA ASP A 47 17.23 16.22 50.48
C ASP A 47 16.26 15.03 50.63
N GLY A 48 16.83 13.84 50.93
CA GLY A 48 16.07 12.60 51.07
C GLY A 48 15.37 12.12 49.79
N ARG A 49 15.80 12.58 48.61
CA ARG A 49 15.24 12.21 47.30
C ARG A 49 16.31 11.74 46.34
N PHE A 50 15.91 10.94 45.36
CA PHE A 50 16.76 10.53 44.25
C PHE A 50 15.95 10.43 42.96
N SER A 51 16.63 10.56 41.82
CA SER A 51 16.04 10.34 40.50
C SER A 51 17.06 9.74 39.54
N VAL A 52 16.57 8.89 38.64
CA VAL A 52 17.33 8.34 37.52
C VAL A 52 16.53 8.47 36.23
N GLU A 53 17.21 8.52 35.10
CA GLU A 53 16.60 8.47 33.79
C GLU A 53 16.75 7.06 33.21
N ALA A 54 15.65 6.47 32.78
CA ALA A 54 15.62 5.17 32.10
C ALA A 54 14.91 5.34 30.76
N SER A 55 15.34 4.58 29.74
CA SER A 55 14.61 4.59 28.47
C SER A 55 13.25 3.90 28.66
N GLY A 56 12.23 4.46 28.01
CA GLY A 56 10.90 3.86 27.93
C GLY A 56 10.93 2.45 27.34
N GLN A 57 11.91 2.14 26.49
CA GLN A 57 12.10 0.81 25.91
C GLN A 57 12.49 -0.24 26.97
N ILE A 58 13.31 0.11 27.96
CA ILE A 58 13.66 -0.81 29.05
C ILE A 58 12.44 -1.02 29.95
N LEU A 59 11.71 0.06 30.23
CA LEU A 59 10.47 -0.02 31.01
C LEU A 59 9.42 -0.86 30.29
N ALA A 60 9.27 -0.70 28.98
CA ALA A 60 8.37 -1.49 28.14
C ALA A 60 8.62 -3.01 28.18
N GLN A 61 9.89 -3.40 28.25
CA GLN A 61 10.30 -4.82 28.23
C GLN A 61 10.23 -5.48 29.61
N ASN A 62 10.00 -4.68 30.67
CA ASN A 62 9.95 -5.13 32.05
C ASN A 62 8.65 -4.70 32.72
N ARG A 63 8.42 -5.12 33.96
CA ARG A 63 7.18 -4.77 34.72
C ARG A 63 7.44 -4.42 36.19
N ARG A 64 8.72 -4.23 36.53
CA ARG A 64 9.15 -4.00 37.91
C ARG A 64 10.39 -3.11 37.95
N VAL A 65 10.39 -2.15 38.86
CA VAL A 65 11.54 -1.35 39.24
C VAL A 65 11.88 -1.68 40.68
N SER A 66 13.17 -1.89 40.97
CA SER A 66 13.66 -2.02 42.35
C SER A 66 14.69 -0.94 42.66
N ALA A 67 14.84 -0.58 43.93
CA ALA A 67 15.81 0.41 44.38
C ALA A 67 16.45 -0.07 45.68
N THR A 68 17.78 -0.11 45.71
CA THR A 68 18.57 -0.62 46.85
C THR A 68 19.66 0.39 47.19
N LEU A 69 19.85 0.70 48.48
CA LEU A 69 21.02 1.46 48.91
C LEU A 69 22.29 0.67 48.61
N ALA A 70 23.35 1.33 48.13
CA ALA A 70 24.63 0.68 47.85
C ALA A 70 25.24 0.00 49.09
N THR A 71 24.88 0.47 50.30
CA THR A 71 25.25 -0.15 51.58
C THR A 71 24.50 -1.45 51.89
N GLY A 72 23.47 -1.79 51.11
CA GLY A 72 22.59 -2.95 51.31
C GLY A 72 21.59 -2.79 52.46
N LYS A 73 21.53 -1.62 53.12
CA LYS A 73 20.74 -1.41 54.34
C LYS A 73 19.24 -1.16 54.10
N ALA A 74 18.84 -0.87 52.86
CA ALA A 74 17.44 -0.67 52.50
C ALA A 74 17.20 -1.07 51.04
N GLU A 75 16.04 -1.67 50.78
CA GLU A 75 15.57 -2.07 49.46
C GLU A 75 14.06 -1.85 49.35
N THR A 76 13.60 -1.51 48.16
CA THR A 76 12.18 -1.47 47.82
C THR A 76 11.94 -1.81 46.36
N SER A 77 10.70 -2.12 45.99
CA SER A 77 10.32 -2.44 44.62
C SER A 77 8.89 -2.04 44.32
N ARG A 78 8.61 -1.73 43.07
CA ARG A 78 7.28 -1.40 42.56
C ARG A 78 7.04 -2.07 41.21
N GLU A 79 5.86 -2.65 41.05
CA GLU A 79 5.38 -3.16 39.77
C GLU A 79 4.59 -2.08 39.03
N TYR A 80 4.54 -2.19 37.71
CA TYR A 80 3.83 -1.27 36.82
C TYR A 80 3.28 -2.03 35.62
N GLU A 81 2.29 -1.45 34.97
CA GLU A 81 1.65 -2.03 33.79
C GLU A 81 2.26 -1.45 32.50
N VAL A 82 2.14 -2.20 31.41
CA VAL A 82 2.65 -1.79 30.09
C VAL A 82 1.54 -2.06 29.10
N ASP A 83 1.28 -1.08 28.23
CA ASP A 83 0.33 -1.21 27.14
C ASP A 83 0.65 -2.46 26.29
N PRO A 84 -0.29 -3.42 26.14
CA PRO A 84 -0.06 -4.59 25.31
C PRO A 84 0.18 -4.24 23.82
N ASN A 85 -0.19 -3.03 23.39
CA ASN A 85 -0.02 -2.56 22.01
C ASN A 85 1.30 -1.82 21.76
N LEU A 86 2.17 -1.72 22.77
CA LEU A 86 3.43 -0.97 22.66
C LEU A 86 4.34 -1.44 21.51
N SER A 87 4.24 -2.72 21.13
CA SER A 87 5.03 -3.36 20.07
C SER A 87 4.26 -3.57 18.76
N VAL A 88 3.04 -3.04 18.62
CA VAL A 88 2.27 -3.18 17.37
C VAL A 88 2.70 -2.09 16.39
N ALA A 89 3.89 -2.24 15.83
CA ALA A 89 4.33 -1.49 14.66
C ALA A 89 4.35 -2.46 13.46
N ILE A 90 3.50 -2.21 12.46
CA ILE A 90 3.62 -2.90 11.17
C ILE A 90 4.67 -2.15 10.36
N ASP A 91 5.85 -2.73 10.24
CA ASP A 91 6.92 -2.20 9.40
C ASP A 91 6.95 -2.96 8.07
N ILE A 92 6.54 -2.30 6.99
CA ILE A 92 6.62 -2.86 5.63
C ILE A 92 8.03 -2.55 5.11
N THR A 93 8.98 -3.43 5.44
CA THR A 93 10.39 -3.28 5.07
C THR A 93 10.68 -3.67 3.62
N GLN A 94 9.73 -4.34 2.96
CA GLN A 94 9.82 -4.74 1.56
C GLN A 94 8.44 -4.87 0.94
N ILE A 95 8.33 -4.45 -0.32
CA ILE A 95 7.24 -4.85 -1.21
C ILE A 95 7.87 -5.86 -2.16
N GLY A 96 7.26 -7.04 -2.31
CA GLY A 96 7.81 -8.11 -3.15
C GLY A 96 7.99 -7.66 -4.61
N GLN A 97 8.75 -8.44 -5.38
CA GLN A 97 9.13 -8.12 -6.77
C GLN A 97 7.94 -8.00 -7.75
N SER A 98 6.72 -8.34 -7.32
CA SER A 98 5.49 -8.19 -8.11
C SER A 98 5.09 -6.73 -8.34
N PHE A 99 5.75 -5.77 -7.71
CA PHE A 99 5.51 -4.35 -7.88
C PHE A 99 6.76 -3.68 -8.45
N SER A 100 6.67 -3.22 -9.70
CA SER A 100 7.68 -2.39 -10.34
C SER A 100 7.25 -0.93 -10.27
N THR A 101 8.17 -0.04 -9.90
CA THR A 101 8.00 1.41 -10.05
C THR A 101 8.36 1.90 -11.44
N ASP A 102 9.02 1.05 -12.24
CA ASP A 102 9.30 1.32 -13.65
C ASP A 102 8.12 0.83 -14.48
N LEU A 103 7.24 1.78 -14.82
CA LEU A 103 6.12 1.53 -15.72
C LEU A 103 6.61 1.67 -17.16
N ALA A 104 6.37 0.64 -17.97
CA ALA A 104 6.64 0.71 -19.40
C ALA A 104 5.93 1.93 -20.01
N LYS A 105 6.67 2.78 -20.73
CA LYS A 105 6.07 3.87 -21.49
C LYS A 105 5.18 3.27 -22.58
N THR A 106 3.93 3.68 -22.60
CA THR A 106 2.95 3.24 -23.59
C THR A 106 2.56 4.38 -24.53
N SER A 107 2.08 3.99 -25.71
CA SER A 107 1.38 4.86 -26.64
C SER A 107 -0.07 4.39 -26.72
N ARG A 108 -0.99 5.35 -26.72
CA ARG A 108 -2.42 5.08 -26.83
C ARG A 108 -2.87 5.07 -28.28
N ILE A 109 -3.54 4.00 -28.68
CA ILE A 109 -4.29 3.92 -29.93
C ILE A 109 -5.77 3.95 -29.58
N SER A 110 -6.51 4.89 -30.14
CA SER A 110 -7.96 5.05 -29.89
C SER A 110 -8.76 4.99 -31.18
N GLY A 111 -9.98 4.50 -31.11
CA GLY A 111 -10.91 4.46 -32.23
C GLY A 111 -12.34 4.78 -31.80
N ALA A 112 -13.12 5.29 -32.75
CA ALA A 112 -14.57 5.42 -32.65
C ALA A 112 -15.20 4.66 -33.81
N VAL A 113 -16.37 4.07 -33.56
CA VAL A 113 -17.01 3.12 -34.48
C VAL A 113 -18.44 3.54 -34.69
N GLU A 114 -18.83 3.69 -35.94
CA GLU A 114 -20.24 3.76 -36.31
C GLU A 114 -20.67 2.37 -36.78
N PHE A 115 -21.60 1.76 -36.04
CA PHE A 115 -22.18 0.48 -36.41
C PHE A 115 -23.28 0.66 -37.45
N ASP A 116 -23.44 -0.34 -38.29
CA ASP A 116 -24.63 -0.57 -39.08
C ASP A 116 -25.51 -1.68 -38.46
N GLY A 117 -26.61 -1.98 -39.14
CA GLY A 117 -27.55 -3.02 -38.71
C GLY A 117 -28.10 -2.82 -37.30
N ILE A 118 -28.23 -3.92 -36.58
CA ILE A 118 -28.88 -3.97 -35.26
C ILE A 118 -28.10 -3.26 -34.15
N TYR A 119 -26.78 -3.11 -34.26
CA TYR A 119 -25.97 -2.36 -33.29
C TYR A 119 -26.08 -0.84 -33.48
N ALA A 120 -26.54 -0.39 -34.65
CA ALA A 120 -26.90 1.01 -34.90
C ALA A 120 -28.22 1.42 -34.21
N LEU A 121 -29.05 0.44 -33.84
CA LEU A 121 -30.40 0.68 -33.30
C LEU A 121 -30.37 0.94 -31.80
N GLY A 122 -30.98 2.06 -31.39
CA GLY A 122 -31.17 2.39 -29.98
C GLY A 122 -29.87 2.41 -29.18
N GLN A 123 -29.78 1.58 -28.16
CA GLN A 123 -28.60 1.47 -27.28
C GLN A 123 -27.89 0.12 -27.42
N ASN A 124 -28.10 -0.58 -28.53
CA ASN A 124 -27.57 -1.93 -28.73
C ASN A 124 -26.04 -1.97 -28.80
N SER A 125 -25.37 -0.87 -29.15
CA SER A 125 -23.92 -0.72 -29.03
C SER A 125 -23.39 -0.97 -27.61
N ARG A 126 -24.22 -0.85 -26.57
CA ARG A 126 -23.87 -1.20 -25.17
C ARG A 126 -23.85 -2.69 -24.87
N MET A 127 -24.27 -3.53 -25.82
CA MET A 127 -24.14 -4.99 -25.71
C MET A 127 -22.73 -5.48 -26.04
N ILE A 128 -21.93 -4.63 -26.71
CA ILE A 128 -20.51 -4.87 -26.96
C ILE A 128 -19.75 -4.62 -25.66
N ARG A 129 -18.93 -5.60 -25.27
CA ARG A 129 -18.16 -5.55 -24.03
C ARG A 129 -16.71 -5.17 -24.29
N ALA A 130 -16.15 -5.65 -25.39
CA ALA A 130 -14.74 -5.48 -25.68
C ALA A 130 -14.47 -5.37 -27.18
N VAL A 131 -13.29 -4.85 -27.47
CA VAL A 131 -12.67 -4.78 -28.78
C VAL A 131 -11.40 -5.63 -28.74
N ASN A 132 -11.20 -6.45 -29.75
CA ASN A 132 -9.94 -7.10 -30.07
C ASN A 132 -9.30 -6.35 -31.24
N MET A 133 -8.22 -5.63 -30.95
CA MET A 133 -7.35 -5.05 -31.97
C MET A 133 -6.25 -6.03 -32.30
N VAL A 134 -6.25 -6.54 -33.52
CA VAL A 134 -5.22 -7.46 -34.03
C VAL A 134 -4.24 -6.66 -34.86
N ILE A 135 -2.95 -6.69 -34.51
CA ILE A 135 -1.87 -6.03 -35.26
C ILE A 135 -0.82 -7.10 -35.59
N GLY A 136 -0.71 -7.46 -36.88
CA GLY A 136 0.09 -8.62 -37.27
C GLY A 136 -0.44 -9.91 -36.63
N ASP A 137 0.38 -10.56 -35.79
CA ASP A 137 0.03 -11.76 -35.02
C ASP A 137 -0.41 -11.46 -33.58
N LYS A 138 -0.32 -10.20 -33.14
CA LYS A 138 -0.65 -9.79 -31.77
C LYS A 138 -2.10 -9.36 -31.64
N THR A 139 -2.74 -9.70 -30.52
CA THR A 139 -4.12 -9.28 -30.21
C THR A 139 -4.15 -8.51 -28.90
N TYR A 140 -4.68 -7.30 -28.94
CA TYR A 140 -4.90 -6.43 -27.78
C TYR A 140 -6.39 -6.31 -27.50
N THR A 141 -6.82 -6.76 -26.33
CA THR A 141 -8.22 -6.67 -25.90
C THR A 141 -8.43 -5.49 -24.97
N ALA A 142 -9.39 -4.62 -25.30
CA ALA A 142 -9.79 -3.48 -24.47
C ALA A 142 -11.30 -3.41 -24.30
N GLY A 143 -11.76 -2.70 -23.27
CA GLY A 143 -13.17 -2.42 -23.08
C GLY A 143 -13.72 -1.50 -24.18
N PHE A 144 -15.01 -1.67 -24.52
CA PHE A 144 -15.71 -0.78 -25.44
C PHE A 144 -16.69 0.12 -24.68
N ASP A 145 -16.60 1.44 -24.88
CA ASP A 145 -17.64 2.35 -24.41
C ASP A 145 -18.80 2.35 -25.40
N GLY A 146 -19.81 1.53 -25.13
CA GLY A 146 -21.00 1.44 -25.99
C GLY A 146 -21.86 2.70 -26.04
N LYS A 147 -21.68 3.68 -25.14
CA LYS A 147 -22.39 4.97 -25.20
C LYS A 147 -21.67 5.94 -26.13
N ALA A 148 -20.34 6.06 -25.99
CA ALA A 148 -19.51 6.90 -26.85
C ALA A 148 -19.12 6.23 -28.18
N LYS A 149 -19.41 4.93 -28.30
CA LYS A 149 -19.00 4.03 -29.39
C LYS A 149 -17.49 4.09 -29.65
N SER A 150 -16.69 4.09 -28.59
CA SER A 150 -15.25 4.28 -28.67
C SER A 150 -14.48 3.28 -27.83
N PHE A 151 -13.19 3.15 -28.11
CA PHE A 151 -12.24 2.32 -27.37
C PHE A 151 -10.85 2.93 -27.42
N TYR A 152 -9.97 2.43 -26.55
CA TYR A 152 -8.54 2.66 -26.64
C TYR A 152 -7.75 1.46 -26.14
N VAL A 153 -6.55 1.29 -26.68
CA VAL A 153 -5.54 0.32 -26.26
C VAL A 153 -4.26 1.07 -25.97
N ASP A 154 -3.63 0.78 -24.83
CA ASP A 154 -2.29 1.27 -24.51
C ASP A 154 -1.28 0.17 -24.84
N ILE A 155 -0.36 0.44 -25.76
CA ILE A 155 0.66 -0.51 -26.21
C ILE A 155 2.03 -0.01 -25.74
N PRO A 156 2.87 -0.84 -25.09
CA PRO A 156 4.25 -0.48 -24.75
C PRO A 156 5.02 0.01 -25.98
N ASN A 157 5.75 1.12 -25.86
CA ASN A 157 6.43 1.76 -27.00
C ASN A 157 7.45 0.85 -27.68
N ILE A 158 8.12 -0.01 -26.90
CA ILE A 158 9.08 -0.99 -27.43
C ILE A 158 8.39 -2.00 -28.35
N GLU A 159 7.22 -2.47 -27.95
CA GLU A 159 6.41 -3.41 -28.70
C GLU A 159 5.75 -2.73 -29.91
N LEU A 160 5.24 -1.51 -29.74
CA LEU A 160 4.64 -0.76 -30.83
C LEU A 160 5.64 -0.50 -31.97
N ALA A 161 6.91 -0.27 -31.65
CA ALA A 161 7.96 -0.08 -32.66
C ALA A 161 8.17 -1.33 -33.54
N GLU A 162 8.02 -2.53 -32.99
CA GLU A 162 8.14 -3.80 -33.72
C GLU A 162 6.94 -4.09 -34.64
N LEU A 163 5.80 -3.44 -34.39
CA LEU A 163 4.56 -3.64 -35.15
C LEU A 163 4.44 -2.74 -36.38
N ASN A 164 5.43 -1.89 -36.66
CA ASN A 164 5.34 -0.94 -37.75
C ASN A 164 5.16 -1.62 -39.12
N GLY A 165 4.17 -1.16 -39.89
CA GLY A 165 3.84 -1.68 -41.22
C GLY A 165 3.01 -2.97 -41.22
N GLN A 166 2.57 -3.46 -40.06
CA GLN A 166 1.66 -4.59 -39.94
C GLN A 166 0.20 -4.18 -40.24
N THR A 167 -0.61 -5.13 -40.70
CA THR A 167 -2.06 -4.93 -40.85
C THR A 167 -2.72 -4.81 -39.49
N VAL A 168 -3.70 -3.90 -39.39
CA VAL A 168 -4.57 -3.77 -38.22
C VAL A 168 -5.97 -4.25 -38.58
N GLN A 169 -6.53 -5.14 -37.75
CA GLN A 169 -7.91 -5.60 -37.83
C GLN A 169 -8.61 -5.36 -36.49
N ILE A 170 -9.89 -4.99 -36.53
CA ILE A 170 -10.69 -4.72 -35.33
C ILE A 170 -11.90 -5.65 -35.31
N ASN A 171 -12.00 -6.42 -34.23
CA ASN A 171 -13.11 -7.33 -33.97
C ASN A 171 -13.81 -6.94 -32.66
N PHE A 172 -15.11 -7.13 -32.58
CA PHE A 172 -15.90 -6.81 -31.38
C PHE A 172 -16.35 -8.08 -30.67
N LEU A 173 -16.31 -8.08 -29.35
CA LEU A 173 -16.81 -9.17 -28.51
C LEU A 173 -18.08 -8.72 -27.79
N ASN A 174 -19.17 -9.40 -28.08
CA ASN A 174 -20.40 -9.33 -27.28
C ASN A 174 -20.51 -10.59 -26.40
N ARG A 175 -21.17 -10.47 -25.23
CA ARG A 175 -21.41 -11.61 -24.31
C ARG A 175 -22.87 -12.06 -24.30
N LYS A 176 -23.60 -11.78 -25.37
CA LYS A 176 -25.02 -12.10 -25.43
C LYS A 176 -25.21 -13.29 -26.33
N THR A 177 -25.74 -14.35 -25.74
CA THR A 177 -26.12 -15.54 -26.49
C THR A 177 -27.36 -15.25 -27.34
N GLN A 178 -27.54 -16.02 -28.41
CA GLN A 178 -28.75 -15.98 -29.24
C GLN A 178 -30.03 -16.25 -28.42
N GLU A 179 -29.93 -17.04 -27.34
CA GLU A 179 -31.04 -17.32 -26.41
C GLU A 179 -31.41 -16.10 -25.56
N GLU A 180 -30.43 -15.27 -25.18
CA GLU A 180 -30.64 -14.02 -24.46
C GLU A 180 -31.13 -12.88 -25.39
N LEU A 181 -30.95 -13.03 -26.70
CA LEU A 181 -31.40 -12.09 -27.72
C LEU A 181 -32.26 -12.80 -28.80
N PRO A 182 -33.41 -13.39 -28.44
CA PRO A 182 -34.18 -14.27 -29.32
C PRO A 182 -34.76 -13.57 -30.56
N TYR A 183 -34.73 -12.23 -30.60
CA TYR A 183 -35.22 -11.41 -31.71
C TYR A 183 -34.09 -10.75 -32.52
N THR A 184 -32.84 -11.13 -32.31
CA THR A 184 -31.70 -10.66 -33.12
C THR A 184 -31.04 -11.85 -33.82
N THR A 185 -30.06 -11.60 -34.69
CA THR A 185 -29.16 -12.64 -35.24
C THR A 185 -27.80 -12.63 -34.55
N ILE A 186 -27.68 -11.89 -33.43
CA ILE A 186 -26.43 -11.72 -32.70
C ILE A 186 -26.18 -12.99 -31.90
N SER A 187 -25.05 -13.62 -32.18
CA SER A 187 -24.53 -14.72 -31.38
C SER A 187 -23.36 -14.24 -30.50
N GLU A 188 -22.96 -15.08 -29.54
CA GLU A 188 -21.79 -14.79 -28.71
C GLU A 188 -20.54 -14.65 -29.59
N ASN A 189 -19.75 -13.58 -29.36
CA ASN A 189 -18.58 -13.23 -30.18
C ASN A 189 -18.87 -13.05 -31.69
N ASP A 190 -20.09 -12.65 -32.07
CA ASP A 190 -20.44 -12.37 -33.47
C ASP A 190 -19.42 -11.39 -34.10
N PRO A 191 -18.56 -11.85 -35.03
CA PRO A 191 -17.45 -11.07 -35.52
C PRO A 191 -17.95 -10.02 -36.51
N ILE A 192 -18.07 -8.77 -36.03
CA ILE A 192 -18.26 -7.64 -36.93
C ILE A 192 -16.87 -7.21 -37.42
N ASN A 193 -16.37 -7.88 -38.47
CA ASN A 193 -15.15 -7.47 -39.18
C ASN A 193 -15.42 -6.14 -39.87
N LEU A 194 -15.24 -5.03 -39.15
CA LEU A 194 -15.61 -3.71 -39.67
C LEU A 194 -14.51 -3.11 -40.54
N PHE A 195 -13.23 -3.42 -40.31
CA PHE A 195 -12.12 -2.81 -41.06
C PHE A 195 -10.88 -3.71 -41.14
N GLU A 196 -10.36 -3.90 -42.36
CA GLU A 196 -9.01 -4.37 -42.62
C GLU A 196 -8.24 -3.21 -43.26
N VAL A 197 -7.24 -2.67 -42.56
CA VAL A 197 -6.45 -1.54 -43.04
C VAL A 197 -4.97 -1.80 -42.71
N VAL A 198 -4.10 -1.59 -43.70
CA VAL A 198 -2.64 -1.57 -43.49
C VAL A 198 -2.26 -0.16 -43.04
N TYR A 199 -1.74 -0.03 -41.81
CA TYR A 199 -1.32 1.27 -41.28
C TYR A 199 0.21 1.37 -41.23
N ASP A 200 0.73 2.54 -41.58
CA ASP A 200 2.10 2.95 -41.26
C ASP A 200 2.10 3.63 -39.88
N LEU A 201 2.45 2.87 -38.84
CA LEU A 201 2.40 3.31 -37.45
C LEU A 201 3.43 4.39 -37.11
N THR A 202 4.41 4.65 -37.99
CA THR A 202 5.36 5.76 -37.82
C THR A 202 4.75 7.14 -38.07
N GLN A 203 3.59 7.23 -38.75
CA GLN A 203 2.93 8.52 -39.06
C GLN A 203 1.94 8.98 -37.98
N MET A 204 1.66 8.15 -36.97
CA MET A 204 0.72 8.50 -35.88
C MET A 204 1.37 9.27 -34.72
N LEU A 205 2.68 9.54 -34.77
CA LEU A 205 3.45 10.22 -33.71
C LEU A 205 3.07 11.72 -33.50
N MET A 206 2.02 12.23 -34.16
CA MET A 206 1.66 13.66 -34.11
C MET A 206 0.39 14.03 -33.33
N VAL A 207 -0.32 13.10 -32.67
CA VAL A 207 -1.51 13.48 -31.87
C VAL A 207 -1.52 12.83 -30.49
N ALA A 208 -0.62 13.27 -29.61
CA ALA A 208 -0.80 13.24 -28.15
C ALA A 208 0.31 14.03 -27.43
N ILE A 209 0.34 15.36 -27.61
CA ILE A 209 0.87 16.29 -26.59
C ILE A 209 -0.13 17.44 -26.47
N GLN A 210 -1.08 17.31 -25.53
CA GLN A 210 -1.61 18.39 -24.70
C GLN A 210 -1.93 17.84 -23.32
#